data_AF-A0AAV0LQN0-F1
#
_entry.id   AF-A0AAV0LQN0-F1
#
_cell.length_a   1.000
_cell.length_b   1.000
_cell.length_c   1.000
_cell.angle_alpha   90.00
_cell.angle_beta   90.00
_cell.angle_gamma   90.00
#
_symmetry.space_group_name_H-M   'P 1'
#
loop_
_entity.id
_entity.type
_entity.pdbx_description
1 polymer ?
#
loop_
_entity_poly.entity_id
_entity_poly.type
_entity_poly.pdbx_seq_one_letter_code
_entity_poly.pdbx_strand_id
1 'polypeptide(L)'
;MIRLRHSSFSDRTTSAAPPAPQGWEETRAEEAKSQRRSAELIRQEEVDKEEEGETSAFLLPSAEMVDQHGGYNVDEALLSVGFGKFQIFVCLYAGLGWISEAMEVMILSFIGPSVKSQWDLSANQETLLSVVVFSGMLLGAYMWGVISDKLGRRNGFVVTAFVTSLAGLLSAFAWNYVVLLIARCLVGVGLGGGPVLFAWFLEFVPATNRGMWMIIFYSFWTVGTIFEVGLAWIIMPRLGWRWLVGLSALPSFGLLVFYPLTPESPRYLCLKGRKDDALKIMENIAKLNKKELPPGVLLTDREIELQRQVSKPEASATDSPSSAPRWKDSDLGVIETLRMLLSPRLIRSTILLWFIFFGNAFSYYGLVLLTTELNRKSHCNSNGTQSNDKSDAGVDYKNVFITTLAECPGLLISALLVDRIGRKISMAALFFICIVFVLPLVVHRSPLVTTILLFGARICITGTFSVASLMAPELYPTSVRSTGYGIANCVGRIGGMVCPFAAVKLMESCHQREALLLFVGVIVVGLFSVLLIPYDTKGRELTESISSTKHDKHRQAV
;
A
#
# COMPACT_ATOMS: atom_id res chain seq x y z
N MET A 1 53.97 -76.50 -20.04
CA MET A 1 54.19 -77.17 -18.74
C MET A 1 52.97 -76.93 -17.85
N ILE A 2 52.39 -78.03 -17.36
CA ILE A 2 51.43 -78.23 -16.25
C ILE A 2 49.91 -77.91 -16.47
N ARG A 3 49.12 -78.99 -16.31
CA ARG A 3 47.64 -79.22 -16.40
C ARG A 3 46.82 -78.50 -15.30
N LEU A 4 45.47 -78.40 -15.30
CA LEU A 4 44.39 -79.43 -15.27
C LEU A 4 43.02 -78.79 -15.65
N ARG A 5 42.19 -79.37 -16.56
CA ARG A 5 41.02 -80.30 -16.37
C ARG A 5 40.11 -79.94 -15.17
N HIS A 6 38.77 -79.89 -15.25
CA HIS A 6 37.76 -80.70 -15.97
C HIS A 6 36.36 -80.09 -15.74
N SER A 7 35.37 -80.32 -16.62
CA SER A 7 34.03 -80.84 -16.24
C SER A 7 33.10 -81.00 -17.47
N SER A 8 32.13 -81.91 -17.32
CA SER A 8 31.46 -82.74 -18.32
C SER A 8 30.02 -82.31 -18.68
N PHE A 9 29.51 -82.83 -19.79
CA PHE A 9 28.21 -82.55 -20.41
C PHE A 9 27.31 -83.81 -20.45
N SER A 10 26.00 -83.64 -20.28
CA SER A 10 24.88 -84.61 -20.50
C SER A 10 23.60 -83.99 -19.87
N ASP A 11 22.33 -84.13 -20.30
CA ASP A 11 21.60 -84.57 -21.50
C ASP A 11 20.08 -84.42 -21.14
N ARG A 12 19.16 -84.38 -22.13
CA ARG A 12 17.71 -84.77 -22.11
C ARG A 12 16.51 -83.87 -21.66
N THR A 13 15.58 -83.71 -22.64
CA THR A 13 14.10 -84.02 -22.70
C THR A 13 12.96 -83.14 -22.12
N THR A 14 12.05 -82.76 -23.06
CA THR A 14 10.54 -82.79 -23.08
C THR A 14 9.66 -81.93 -22.15
N SER A 15 8.75 -81.12 -22.74
CA SER A 15 7.28 -81.22 -22.59
C SER A 15 6.55 -80.10 -23.35
N ALA A 16 5.46 -80.44 -24.05
CA ALA A 16 4.62 -79.56 -24.86
C ALA A 16 3.52 -78.86 -24.03
N ALA A 17 3.21 -77.61 -24.37
CA ALA A 17 2.15 -76.79 -23.75
C ALA A 17 0.84 -76.81 -24.58
N PRO A 18 -0.34 -76.66 -23.94
CA PRO A 18 -1.66 -76.89 -24.54
C PRO A 18 -2.14 -75.76 -25.48
N PRO A 19 -3.14 -76.03 -26.35
CA PRO A 19 -3.66 -75.03 -27.29
C PRO A 19 -4.46 -73.92 -26.57
N ALA A 20 -4.30 -72.69 -27.06
CA ALA A 20 -4.98 -71.51 -26.54
C ALA A 20 -6.49 -71.52 -26.83
N PRO A 21 -7.34 -70.96 -25.93
CA PRO A 21 -8.79 -70.95 -26.10
C PRO A 21 -9.25 -70.07 -27.28
N GLN A 22 -10.30 -70.54 -27.98
CA GLN A 22 -10.85 -70.05 -29.25
C GLN A 22 -11.45 -68.62 -29.27
N GLY A 23 -11.07 -67.74 -28.34
CA GLY A 23 -11.45 -66.31 -28.34
C GLY A 23 -10.30 -65.36 -27.99
N TRP A 24 -9.09 -65.90 -27.79
CA TRP A 24 -7.90 -65.14 -27.39
C TRP A 24 -7.33 -64.25 -28.50
N GLU A 25 -7.42 -64.69 -29.75
CA GLU A 25 -6.95 -63.89 -30.89
C GLU A 25 -7.91 -62.73 -31.21
N GLU A 26 -9.23 -62.92 -31.02
CA GLU A 26 -10.22 -61.86 -31.21
C GLU A 26 -10.13 -60.78 -30.14
N THR A 27 -9.98 -61.15 -28.86
CA THR A 27 -9.77 -60.18 -27.77
C THR A 27 -8.47 -59.40 -27.93
N ARG A 28 -7.38 -60.06 -28.36
CA ARG A 28 -6.12 -59.36 -28.63
C ARG A 28 -6.21 -58.45 -29.86
N ALA A 29 -7.01 -58.81 -30.86
CA ALA A 29 -7.27 -57.97 -32.03
C ALA A 29 -8.14 -56.75 -31.68
N GLU A 30 -9.10 -56.89 -30.77
CA GLU A 30 -9.89 -55.77 -30.24
C GLU A 30 -9.06 -54.84 -29.34
N GLU A 31 -8.22 -55.38 -28.46
CA GLU A 31 -7.29 -54.58 -27.65
C GLU A 31 -6.27 -53.84 -28.53
N ALA A 32 -5.75 -54.48 -29.58
CA ALA A 32 -4.85 -53.83 -30.54
C ALA A 32 -5.56 -52.74 -31.36
N LYS A 33 -6.84 -52.92 -31.70
CA LYS A 33 -7.66 -51.87 -32.35
C LYS A 33 -7.95 -50.71 -31.40
N SER A 34 -8.25 -51.00 -30.13
CA SER A 34 -8.49 -49.98 -29.10
C SER A 34 -7.22 -49.16 -28.82
N GLN A 35 -6.06 -49.81 -28.71
CA GLN A 35 -4.76 -49.14 -28.56
C GLN A 35 -4.41 -48.29 -29.79
N ARG A 36 -4.70 -48.76 -31.01
CA ARG A 36 -4.50 -47.96 -32.24
C ARG A 36 -5.40 -46.74 -32.28
N ARG A 37 -6.69 -46.87 -31.92
CA ARG A 37 -7.60 -45.72 -31.81
C ARG A 37 -7.16 -44.73 -30.75
N SER A 38 -6.64 -45.22 -29.62
CA SER A 38 -6.13 -44.37 -28.54
C SER A 38 -4.86 -43.63 -28.99
N ALA A 39 -3.97 -44.30 -29.71
CA ALA A 39 -2.78 -43.67 -30.30
C ALA A 39 -3.12 -42.67 -31.42
N GLU A 40 -4.14 -42.95 -32.24
CA GLU A 40 -4.65 -41.98 -33.23
C GLU A 40 -5.28 -40.76 -32.55
N LEU A 41 -6.06 -40.94 -31.47
CA LEU A 41 -6.62 -39.83 -30.70
C LEU A 41 -5.55 -38.96 -30.04
N ILE A 42 -4.50 -39.57 -29.46
CA ILE A 42 -3.37 -38.83 -28.88
C ILE A 42 -2.60 -38.08 -29.97
N ARG A 43 -2.45 -38.69 -31.15
CA ARG A 43 -1.80 -38.04 -32.31
C ARG A 43 -2.65 -36.91 -32.87
N GLN A 44 -3.97 -37.04 -32.84
CA GLN A 44 -4.91 -35.97 -33.19
C GLN A 44 -4.80 -34.83 -32.17
N GLU A 45 -4.71 -35.13 -30.87
CA GLU A 45 -4.50 -34.13 -29.80
C GLU A 45 -3.12 -33.44 -29.89
N GLU A 46 -2.08 -34.14 -30.37
CA GLU A 46 -0.77 -33.54 -30.65
C GLU A 46 -0.80 -32.65 -31.89
N VAL A 47 -1.52 -33.04 -32.95
CA VAL A 47 -1.71 -32.21 -34.15
C VAL A 47 -2.59 -30.99 -33.84
N ASP A 48 -3.64 -31.13 -33.04
CA ASP A 48 -4.48 -30.02 -32.59
C ASP A 48 -3.68 -29.06 -31.66
N LYS A 49 -2.72 -29.58 -30.87
CA LYS A 49 -1.79 -28.76 -30.09
C LYS A 49 -0.69 -28.11 -30.93
N GLU A 50 -0.25 -28.72 -32.02
CA GLU A 50 0.65 -28.09 -33.00
C GLU A 50 -0.09 -27.01 -33.80
N GLU A 51 -1.36 -27.23 -34.19
CA GLU A 51 -2.20 -26.19 -34.82
C GLU A 51 -2.54 -25.06 -33.83
N GLU A 52 -2.84 -25.34 -32.55
CA GLU A 52 -2.99 -24.29 -31.52
C GLU A 52 -1.65 -23.59 -31.19
N GLY A 53 -0.52 -24.30 -31.32
CA GLY A 53 0.83 -23.76 -31.20
C GLY A 53 1.24 -22.85 -32.36
N GLU A 54 0.83 -23.19 -33.59
CA GLU A 54 1.04 -22.38 -34.79
C GLU A 54 0.02 -21.24 -34.92
N THR A 55 -1.19 -21.38 -34.39
CA THR A 55 -2.18 -20.29 -34.35
C THR A 55 -1.96 -19.33 -33.17
N SER A 56 -1.20 -19.74 -32.15
CA SER A 56 -0.70 -18.86 -31.07
C SER A 56 0.67 -18.24 -31.35
N ALA A 57 1.33 -18.62 -32.46
CA ALA A 57 2.30 -17.77 -33.16
C ALA A 57 1.56 -16.64 -33.91
N PHE A 58 0.76 -15.89 -33.14
CA PHE A 58 0.10 -14.67 -33.56
C PHE A 58 1.18 -13.67 -33.95
N LEU A 59 1.42 -13.58 -35.27
CA LEU A 59 1.89 -12.41 -36.00
C LEU A 59 2.51 -11.33 -35.10
N LEU A 60 3.77 -11.53 -34.70
CA LEU A 60 4.63 -10.39 -34.49
C LEU A 60 4.66 -9.67 -35.84
N PRO A 61 4.17 -8.42 -35.96
CA PRO A 61 4.38 -7.66 -37.17
C PRO A 61 5.87 -7.64 -37.40
N SER A 62 6.26 -8.15 -38.56
CA SER A 62 7.60 -8.06 -39.10
C SER A 62 8.13 -6.64 -38.87
N ALA A 63 9.37 -6.55 -38.39
CA ALA A 63 10.06 -5.32 -38.06
C ALA A 63 10.44 -4.48 -39.30
N GLU A 64 9.54 -4.35 -40.28
CA GLU A 64 9.72 -3.48 -41.44
C GLU A 64 8.43 -2.68 -41.68
N MET A 65 8.60 -1.35 -41.68
CA MET A 65 7.59 -0.28 -41.73
C MET A 65 7.20 0.27 -40.35
N VAL A 66 8.21 0.75 -39.61
CA VAL A 66 8.03 1.85 -38.66
C VAL A 66 7.50 3.03 -39.48
N ASP A 67 6.19 3.30 -39.38
CA ASP A 67 5.65 4.62 -39.67
C ASP A 67 6.51 5.63 -38.91
N GLN A 68 7.31 6.42 -39.63
CA GLN A 68 8.15 7.50 -39.07
C GLN A 68 7.31 8.65 -38.44
N HIS A 69 6.04 8.40 -38.14
CA HIS A 69 5.06 9.33 -37.58
C HIS A 69 4.30 8.76 -36.36
N GLY A 70 4.65 7.58 -35.85
CA GLY A 70 4.03 7.03 -34.65
C GLY A 70 4.40 7.84 -33.41
N GLY A 71 3.43 8.49 -32.76
CA GLY A 71 3.66 9.09 -31.45
C GLY A 71 3.45 8.08 -30.33
N TYR A 72 4.19 8.23 -29.23
CA TYR A 72 4.07 7.38 -28.04
C TYR A 72 3.67 8.21 -26.82
N ASN A 73 3.00 7.60 -25.84
CA ASN A 73 2.69 8.27 -24.57
C ASN A 73 3.76 8.05 -23.50
N VAL A 74 3.62 8.78 -22.39
CA VAL A 74 4.54 8.67 -21.24
C VAL A 74 4.55 7.24 -20.68
N ASP A 75 3.44 6.52 -20.75
CA ASP A 75 3.33 5.18 -20.18
C ASP A 75 4.07 4.14 -21.02
N GLU A 76 3.97 4.20 -22.34
CA GLU A 76 4.76 3.41 -23.29
C GLU A 76 6.26 3.70 -23.14
N ALA A 77 6.64 4.96 -22.96
CA ALA A 77 8.02 5.36 -22.72
C ALA A 77 8.56 4.84 -21.36
N LEU A 78 7.75 4.88 -20.30
CA LEU A 78 8.14 4.30 -19.00
C LEU A 78 8.21 2.77 -19.06
N LEU A 79 7.34 2.12 -19.83
CA LEU A 79 7.39 0.68 -20.05
C LEU A 79 8.64 0.26 -20.82
N SER A 80 9.02 0.98 -21.88
CA SER A 80 10.24 0.67 -22.66
C SER A 80 11.51 0.85 -21.84
N VAL A 81 11.61 1.98 -21.12
CA VAL A 81 12.75 2.29 -20.25
C VAL A 81 12.79 1.33 -19.05
N GLY A 82 11.64 0.89 -18.56
CA GLY A 82 11.51 -0.04 -17.44
C GLY A 82 12.09 0.50 -16.14
N PHE A 83 12.19 -0.39 -15.14
CA PHE A 83 12.73 -0.03 -13.83
C PHE A 83 14.26 -0.15 -13.82
N GLY A 84 14.95 0.94 -13.48
CA GLY A 84 16.41 1.00 -13.41
C GLY A 84 16.92 1.91 -12.30
N LYS A 85 18.15 2.39 -12.46
CA LYS A 85 18.86 3.20 -11.44
C LYS A 85 18.12 4.48 -11.08
N PHE A 86 17.48 5.11 -12.06
CA PHE A 86 16.71 6.32 -11.83
C PHE A 86 15.51 6.06 -10.91
N GLN A 87 14.74 4.99 -11.15
CA GLN A 87 13.59 4.66 -10.31
C GLN A 87 14.00 4.23 -8.90
N ILE A 88 15.16 3.59 -8.73
CA ILE A 88 15.73 3.34 -7.40
C ILE A 88 16.01 4.67 -6.69
N PHE A 89 16.62 5.65 -7.38
CA PHE A 89 16.85 6.97 -6.82
C PHE A 89 15.54 7.66 -6.39
N VAL A 90 14.52 7.68 -7.26
CA VAL A 90 13.19 8.24 -6.95
C VAL A 90 12.56 7.51 -5.76
N CYS A 91 12.68 6.18 -5.71
CA CYS A 91 12.18 5.34 -4.61
C CYS A 91 12.87 5.68 -3.28
N LEU A 92 14.20 5.81 -3.26
CA LEU A 92 14.95 6.18 -2.07
C LEU A 92 14.63 7.60 -1.60
N TYR A 93 14.50 8.55 -2.53
CA TYR A 93 14.13 9.93 -2.21
C TYR A 93 12.72 10.02 -1.63
N ALA A 94 11.73 9.40 -2.29
CA ALA A 94 10.36 9.36 -1.79
C ALA A 94 10.26 8.58 -0.47
N GLY A 95 11.03 7.50 -0.34
CA GLY A 95 11.15 6.70 0.87
C GLY A 95 11.71 7.48 2.05
N LEU A 96 12.69 8.38 1.84
CA LEU A 96 13.16 9.30 2.87
C LEU A 96 12.05 10.21 3.40
N GLY A 97 11.15 10.65 2.53
CA GLY A 97 9.99 11.45 2.93
C GLY A 97 8.98 10.63 3.72
N TRP A 98 8.78 9.37 3.35
CA TRP A 98 7.93 8.45 4.08
C TRP A 98 8.49 8.09 5.46
N ILE A 99 9.81 7.90 5.57
CA ILE A 99 10.52 7.79 6.86
C ILE A 99 10.27 9.04 7.70
N SER A 100 10.44 10.22 7.12
CA SER A 100 10.26 11.47 7.85
C SER A 100 8.83 11.66 8.35
N GLU A 101 7.82 11.28 7.54
CA GLU A 101 6.42 11.35 7.97
C GLU A 101 6.16 10.38 9.13
N ALA A 102 6.65 9.14 9.02
CA ALA A 102 6.51 8.15 10.06
C ALA A 102 7.14 8.62 11.39
N MET A 103 8.33 9.22 11.35
CA MET A 103 9.01 9.74 12.54
C MET A 103 8.21 10.84 13.23
N GLU A 104 7.74 11.86 12.48
CA GLU A 104 6.96 12.97 13.06
C GLU A 104 5.57 12.56 13.56
N VAL A 105 5.00 11.46 13.05
CA VAL A 105 3.76 10.90 13.60
C VAL A 105 4.04 10.08 14.86
N MET A 106 5.11 9.28 14.86
CA MET A 106 5.47 8.41 16.00
C MET A 106 5.99 9.19 17.21
N ILE A 107 6.67 10.32 16.99
CA ILE A 107 7.19 11.13 18.09
C ILE A 107 6.09 11.64 19.04
N LEU A 108 4.84 11.75 18.55
CA LEU A 108 3.67 12.13 19.35
C LEU A 108 3.48 11.26 20.59
N SER A 109 3.81 9.96 20.51
CA SER A 109 3.68 9.06 21.66
C SER A 109 4.68 9.34 22.77
N PHE A 110 5.79 10.05 22.47
CA PHE A 110 6.84 10.35 23.45
C PHE A 110 6.79 11.78 23.97
N ILE A 111 6.40 12.75 23.12
CA ILE A 111 6.33 14.16 23.49
C ILE A 111 5.21 14.40 24.51
N GLY A 112 4.03 13.81 24.31
CA GLY A 112 2.85 14.03 25.15
C GLY A 112 3.16 13.87 26.65
N PRO A 113 3.59 12.67 27.09
CA PRO A 113 3.86 12.41 28.50
C PRO A 113 4.98 13.28 29.07
N SER A 114 6.01 13.55 28.27
CA SER A 114 7.20 14.28 28.69
C SER A 114 6.91 15.75 28.91
N VAL A 115 6.17 16.36 28.00
CA VAL A 115 5.75 17.76 28.07
C VAL A 115 4.72 17.96 29.16
N LYS A 116 3.81 16.99 29.34
CA LYS A 116 2.87 16.99 30.46
C LYS A 116 3.59 17.04 31.80
N SER A 117 4.58 16.19 32.01
CA SER A 117 5.37 16.16 33.25
C SER A 117 6.14 17.47 33.49
N GLN A 118 6.71 18.05 32.43
CA GLN A 118 7.51 19.28 32.54
C GLN A 118 6.68 20.54 32.81
N TRP A 119 5.50 20.67 32.20
CA TRP A 119 4.66 21.87 32.28
C TRP A 119 3.37 21.67 33.08
N ASP A 120 3.25 20.55 33.81
CA ASP A 120 2.11 20.18 34.65
C ASP A 120 0.77 20.31 33.90
N LEU A 121 0.70 19.69 32.71
CA LEU A 121 -0.46 19.83 31.82
C LEU A 121 -1.61 18.88 32.21
N SER A 122 -2.83 19.30 31.87
CA SER A 122 -4.00 18.43 31.96
C SER A 122 -4.01 17.34 30.88
N ALA A 123 -4.73 16.24 31.13
CA ALA A 123 -4.96 15.16 30.16
C ALA A 123 -5.55 15.67 28.83
N ASN A 124 -6.41 16.69 28.89
CA ASN A 124 -6.99 17.32 27.71
C ASN A 124 -5.93 18.04 26.87
N GLN A 125 -4.97 18.71 27.52
CA GLN A 125 -3.89 19.42 26.83
C GLN A 125 -2.88 18.47 26.19
N GLU A 126 -2.55 17.36 26.86
CA GLU A 126 -1.72 16.31 26.27
C GLU A 126 -2.41 15.71 25.03
N THR A 127 -3.69 15.36 25.16
CA THR A 127 -4.49 14.81 24.06
C THR A 127 -4.55 15.78 22.88
N LEU A 128 -4.73 17.07 23.15
CA LEU A 128 -4.82 18.11 22.12
C LEU A 128 -3.54 18.23 21.28
N LEU A 129 -2.38 17.89 21.85
CA LEU A 129 -1.10 17.91 21.13
C LEU A 129 -1.07 16.91 19.98
N SER A 130 -1.68 15.74 20.15
CA SER A 130 -1.80 14.73 19.09
C SER A 130 -2.91 15.08 18.11
N VAL A 131 -4.06 15.54 18.63
CA VAL A 131 -5.24 15.92 17.82
C VAL A 131 -4.92 17.03 16.82
N VAL A 132 -4.13 18.03 17.23
CA VAL A 132 -3.79 19.17 16.36
C VAL A 132 -2.92 18.75 15.17
N VAL A 133 -2.04 17.75 15.34
CA VAL A 133 -1.22 17.22 14.24
C VAL A 133 -2.11 16.54 13.21
N PHE A 134 -3.00 15.63 13.62
CA PHE A 134 -3.93 14.96 12.70
C PHE A 134 -4.90 15.95 12.03
N SER A 135 -5.35 16.97 12.75
CA SER A 135 -6.18 18.05 12.20
C SER A 135 -5.40 18.85 11.13
N GLY A 136 -4.14 19.16 11.42
CA GLY A 136 -3.23 19.78 10.46
C GLY A 136 -3.02 18.90 9.23
N MET A 137 -2.85 17.58 9.38
CA MET A 137 -2.68 16.63 8.27
C MET A 137 -3.88 16.61 7.33
N LEU A 138 -5.11 16.67 7.89
CA LEU A 138 -6.33 16.78 7.09
C LEU A 138 -6.38 18.06 6.27
N LEU A 139 -6.09 19.20 6.91
CA LEU A 139 -6.04 20.50 6.23
C LEU A 139 -4.95 20.53 5.15
N GLY A 140 -3.76 20.04 5.50
CA GLY A 140 -2.61 19.95 4.60
C GLY A 140 -2.90 19.08 3.39
N ALA A 141 -3.51 17.90 3.57
CA ALA A 141 -3.82 16.99 2.47
C ALA A 141 -4.69 17.66 1.39
N TYR A 142 -5.69 18.45 1.82
CA TYR A 142 -6.49 19.24 0.91
C TYR A 142 -5.68 20.36 0.23
N MET A 143 -4.96 21.17 1.00
CA MET A 143 -4.19 22.31 0.48
C MET A 143 -3.10 21.86 -0.51
N TRP A 144 -2.30 20.87 -0.14
CA TRP A 144 -1.18 20.39 -0.95
C TRP A 144 -1.63 19.59 -2.17
N GLY A 145 -2.78 18.92 -2.11
CA GLY A 145 -3.43 18.35 -3.29
C GLY A 145 -3.66 19.43 -4.36
N VAL A 146 -4.38 20.49 -4.00
CA VAL A 146 -4.69 21.61 -4.92
C VAL A 146 -3.42 22.33 -5.39
N ILE A 147 -2.48 22.59 -4.49
CA ILE A 147 -1.22 23.28 -4.82
C ILE A 147 -0.39 22.44 -5.78
N SER A 148 -0.25 21.14 -5.55
CA SER A 148 0.56 20.26 -6.40
C SER A 148 -0.02 20.04 -7.79
N ASP A 149 -1.35 20.03 -7.93
CA ASP A 149 -2.00 19.96 -9.23
C ASP A 149 -1.86 21.28 -10.03
N LYS A 150 -1.76 22.43 -9.35
CA LYS A 150 -1.62 23.75 -10.00
C LYS A 150 -0.17 24.15 -10.31
N LEU A 151 0.73 23.98 -9.34
CA LEU A 151 2.12 24.44 -9.38
C LEU A 151 3.13 23.34 -9.75
N GLY A 152 2.67 22.09 -9.84
CA GLY A 152 3.50 20.91 -10.11
C GLY A 152 3.78 20.09 -8.86
N ARG A 153 3.97 18.78 -9.06
CA ARG A 153 4.23 17.82 -7.98
C ARG A 153 5.52 18.18 -7.25
N ARG A 154 6.57 18.51 -8.02
CA ARG A 154 7.89 18.90 -7.51
C ARG A 154 7.82 20.08 -6.54
N ASN A 155 7.20 21.17 -6.95
CA ASN A 155 7.09 22.36 -6.09
C ASN A 155 6.20 22.09 -4.88
N GLY A 156 5.12 21.32 -5.05
CA GLY A 156 4.21 20.96 -3.97
C GLY A 156 4.91 20.26 -2.80
N PHE A 157 5.63 19.16 -3.06
CA PHE A 157 6.26 18.41 -1.98
C PHE A 157 7.48 19.10 -1.35
N VAL A 158 8.12 20.05 -2.05
CA VAL A 158 9.26 20.79 -1.52
C VAL A 158 8.81 21.82 -0.50
N VAL A 159 7.72 22.52 -0.81
CA VAL A 159 7.11 23.45 0.15
C VAL A 159 6.63 22.66 1.37
N THR A 160 6.05 21.47 1.19
CA THR A 160 5.64 20.63 2.33
C THR A 160 6.85 20.21 3.17
N ALA A 161 7.94 19.74 2.55
CA ALA A 161 9.17 19.38 3.25
C ALA A 161 9.79 20.56 4.01
N PHE A 162 9.73 21.77 3.44
CA PHE A 162 10.16 23.00 4.10
C PHE A 162 9.31 23.32 5.32
N VAL A 163 7.98 23.28 5.19
CA VAL A 163 7.06 23.53 6.30
C VAL A 163 7.28 22.51 7.42
N THR A 164 7.36 21.21 7.09
CA THR A 164 7.57 20.13 8.07
C THR A 164 8.92 20.29 8.78
N SER A 165 10.02 20.46 8.04
CA SER A 165 11.37 20.58 8.64
C SER A 165 11.50 21.81 9.54
N LEU A 166 11.03 22.97 9.07
CA LEU A 166 11.10 24.22 9.83
C LEU A 166 10.23 24.15 11.09
N ALA A 167 8.96 23.74 10.95
CA ALA A 167 8.06 23.63 12.10
C ALA A 167 8.49 22.53 13.08
N GLY A 168 9.04 21.43 12.56
CA GLY A 168 9.67 20.35 13.30
C GLY A 168 10.79 20.87 14.19
N LEU A 169 11.75 21.57 13.59
CA LEU A 169 12.87 22.18 14.29
C LEU A 169 12.42 23.27 15.29
N LEU A 170 11.50 24.15 14.91
CA LEU A 170 10.97 25.20 15.79
C LEU A 170 10.30 24.63 17.04
N SER A 171 9.71 23.44 16.96
CA SER A 171 9.11 22.77 18.10
C SER A 171 10.13 22.39 19.18
N ALA A 172 11.39 22.13 18.81
CA ALA A 172 12.46 21.87 19.78
C ALA A 172 12.79 23.11 20.64
N PHE A 173 12.54 24.32 20.10
CA PHE A 173 12.77 25.61 20.77
C PHE A 173 11.53 26.15 21.48
N ALA A 174 10.44 25.39 21.53
CA ALA A 174 9.21 25.84 22.18
C ALA A 174 9.44 26.11 23.68
N TRP A 175 9.14 27.34 24.11
CA TRP A 175 9.27 27.79 25.49
C TRP A 175 7.99 27.62 26.31
N ASN A 176 6.84 27.44 25.65
CA ASN A 176 5.57 27.17 26.30
C ASN A 176 4.69 26.23 25.47
N TYR A 177 3.61 25.75 26.10
CA TYR A 177 2.67 24.81 25.50
C TYR A 177 2.00 25.35 24.22
N VAL A 178 1.63 26.63 24.17
CA VAL A 178 0.92 27.22 23.02
C VAL A 178 1.83 27.28 21.79
N VAL A 179 3.08 27.69 21.96
CA VAL A 179 4.08 27.71 20.88
C VAL A 179 4.34 26.30 20.37
N LEU A 180 4.46 25.32 21.27
CA LEU A 180 4.58 23.92 20.87
C LEU A 180 3.35 23.46 20.09
N LEU A 181 2.14 23.79 20.54
CA LEU A 181 0.88 23.39 19.90
C LEU A 181 0.76 23.98 18.48
N ILE A 182 1.11 25.25 18.29
CA ILE A 182 1.13 25.91 16.97
C ILE A 182 2.19 25.25 16.07
N ALA A 183 3.40 25.02 16.58
CA ALA A 183 4.46 24.40 15.80
C ALA A 183 4.09 22.97 15.37
N ARG A 184 3.49 22.17 16.27
CA ARG A 184 2.96 20.84 15.96
C ARG A 184 1.81 20.88 14.95
N CYS A 185 0.90 21.86 15.04
CA CYS A 185 -0.13 22.08 14.03
C CYS A 185 0.49 22.30 12.64
N LEU A 186 1.52 23.15 12.54
CA LEU A 186 2.24 23.41 11.30
C LEU A 186 2.98 22.17 10.77
N VAL A 187 3.59 21.37 11.66
CA VAL A 187 4.12 20.04 11.29
C VAL A 187 3.01 19.21 10.66
N GLY A 188 1.86 19.09 11.32
CA GLY A 188 0.69 18.39 10.78
C GLY A 188 0.29 18.86 9.38
N VAL A 189 0.20 20.17 9.16
CA VAL A 189 -0.06 20.75 7.83
C VAL A 189 0.99 20.29 6.82
N GLY A 190 2.27 20.32 7.16
CA GLY A 190 3.35 19.83 6.29
C GLY A 190 3.25 18.33 5.99
N LEU A 191 2.97 17.50 7.00
CA LEU A 191 2.78 16.05 6.87
C LEU A 191 1.59 15.68 5.96
N GLY A 192 0.58 16.55 5.87
CA GLY A 192 -0.52 16.40 4.91
C GLY A 192 -0.06 16.32 3.44
N GLY A 193 1.17 16.73 3.12
CA GLY A 193 1.77 16.63 1.78
C GLY A 193 2.22 15.21 1.38
N GLY A 194 2.23 14.23 2.30
CA GLY A 194 2.67 12.85 2.03
C GLY A 194 2.05 12.20 0.78
N PRO A 195 0.72 12.28 0.56
CA PRO A 195 0.08 11.73 -0.65
C PRO A 195 0.60 12.32 -1.97
N VAL A 196 1.04 13.59 -1.97
CA VAL A 196 1.63 14.23 -3.16
C VAL A 196 2.96 13.59 -3.51
N LEU A 197 3.80 13.31 -2.49
CA LEU A 197 5.08 12.62 -2.68
C LEU A 197 4.88 11.20 -3.18
N PHE A 198 3.89 10.49 -2.64
CA PHE A 198 3.53 9.15 -3.11
C PHE A 198 3.05 9.15 -4.57
N ALA A 199 2.19 10.10 -4.94
CA ALA A 199 1.75 10.26 -6.33
C ALA A 199 2.93 10.56 -7.27
N TRP A 200 3.82 11.47 -6.88
CA TRP A 200 5.03 11.79 -7.63
C TRP A 200 5.89 10.53 -7.88
N PHE A 201 6.12 9.72 -6.85
CA PHE A 201 6.84 8.45 -7.01
C PHE A 201 6.17 7.52 -8.03
N LEU A 202 4.85 7.32 -7.93
CA LEU A 202 4.11 6.42 -8.81
C LEU A 202 4.10 6.86 -10.28
N GLU A 203 4.26 8.16 -10.55
CA GLU A 203 4.32 8.70 -11.91
C GLU A 203 5.63 8.34 -12.64
N PHE A 204 6.67 7.87 -11.92
CA PHE A 204 7.90 7.34 -12.53
C PHE A 204 7.99 5.81 -12.55
N VAL A 205 7.04 5.11 -11.92
CA VAL A 205 7.05 3.65 -11.80
C VAL A 205 6.22 3.02 -12.93
N PRO A 206 6.83 2.13 -13.75
CA PRO A 206 6.12 1.38 -14.80
C PRO A 206 4.96 0.55 -14.24
N ALA A 207 3.90 0.38 -15.03
CA ALA A 207 2.67 -0.28 -14.58
C ALA A 207 2.86 -1.77 -14.22
N THR A 208 3.73 -2.49 -14.93
CA THR A 208 3.93 -3.95 -14.80
C THR A 208 4.37 -4.40 -13.41
N ASN A 209 5.25 -3.63 -12.75
CA ASN A 209 5.80 -3.99 -11.44
C ASN A 209 5.32 -3.08 -10.31
N ARG A 210 4.29 -2.26 -10.55
CA ARG A 210 3.87 -1.18 -9.63
C ARG A 210 3.51 -1.70 -8.24
N GLY A 211 2.84 -2.85 -8.14
CA GLY A 211 2.43 -3.43 -6.86
C GLY A 211 3.61 -3.80 -5.95
N MET A 212 4.66 -4.44 -6.49
CA MET A 212 5.87 -4.79 -5.73
C MET A 212 6.57 -3.54 -5.19
N TRP A 213 6.70 -2.50 -6.02
CA TRP A 213 7.33 -1.25 -5.62
C TRP A 213 6.51 -0.43 -4.63
N MET A 214 5.18 -0.54 -4.67
CA MET A 214 4.32 0.03 -3.63
C MET A 214 4.58 -0.64 -2.27
N ILE A 215 4.73 -1.96 -2.21
CA ILE A 215 5.06 -2.66 -0.95
C ILE A 215 6.42 -2.21 -0.41
N ILE A 216 7.44 -2.12 -1.27
CA ILE A 216 8.76 -1.60 -0.88
C ILE A 216 8.64 -0.16 -0.36
N PHE A 217 7.85 0.68 -1.04
CA PHE A 217 7.61 2.05 -0.60
C PHE A 217 6.97 2.11 0.80
N TYR A 218 5.95 1.29 1.06
CA TYR A 218 5.31 1.24 2.38
C TYR A 218 6.26 0.76 3.49
N SER A 219 7.26 -0.08 3.18
CA SER A 219 8.24 -0.53 4.18
C SER A 219 9.06 0.60 4.78
N PHE A 220 9.26 1.72 4.07
CA PHE A 220 9.94 2.91 4.60
C PHE A 220 9.21 3.52 5.80
N TRP A 221 7.89 3.35 5.92
CA TRP A 221 7.13 3.79 7.09
C TRP A 221 7.63 3.06 8.33
N THR A 222 7.71 1.73 8.26
CA THR A 222 8.20 0.88 9.35
C THR A 222 9.67 1.14 9.68
N VAL A 223 10.50 1.47 8.69
CA VAL A 223 11.88 1.92 8.96
C VAL A 223 11.87 3.20 9.79
N GLY A 224 11.02 4.17 9.43
CA GLY A 224 10.89 5.43 10.18
C GLY A 224 10.34 5.23 11.59
N THR A 225 9.34 4.37 11.79
CA THR A 225 8.80 4.09 13.13
C THR A 225 9.85 3.45 14.05
N ILE A 226 10.60 2.46 13.55
CA ILE A 226 11.66 1.80 14.32
C ILE A 226 12.79 2.79 14.63
N PHE A 227 13.16 3.63 13.66
CA PHE A 227 14.21 4.63 13.84
C PHE A 227 13.81 5.67 14.89
N GLU A 228 12.58 6.20 14.84
CA GLU A 228 12.08 7.16 15.84
C GLU A 228 12.07 6.58 17.25
N VAL A 229 11.54 5.35 17.41
CA VAL A 229 11.47 4.72 18.74
C VAL A 229 12.86 4.36 19.26
N GLY A 230 13.77 3.93 18.38
CA GLY A 230 15.18 3.72 18.72
C GLY A 230 15.87 5.01 19.15
N LEU A 231 15.61 6.11 18.44
CA LEU A 231 16.09 7.44 18.80
C LEU A 231 15.53 7.88 20.15
N ALA A 232 14.24 7.69 20.39
CA ALA A 232 13.59 7.99 21.67
C ALA A 232 14.23 7.20 22.82
N TRP A 233 14.49 5.91 22.65
CA TRP A 233 15.16 5.08 23.66
C TRP A 233 16.55 5.61 24.05
N ILE A 234 17.30 6.15 23.09
CA ILE A 234 18.65 6.67 23.32
C ILE A 234 18.63 8.10 23.89
N ILE A 235 17.77 8.97 23.35
CA ILE A 235 17.81 10.41 23.56
C ILE A 235 16.97 10.83 24.77
N MET A 236 15.78 10.24 24.96
CA MET A 236 14.85 10.67 26.01
C MET A 236 15.45 10.61 27.42
N PRO A 237 16.16 9.53 27.83
CA PRO A 237 16.72 9.46 29.17
C PRO A 237 17.93 10.39 29.40
N ARG A 238 18.60 10.85 28.33
CA ARG A 238 19.88 11.59 28.41
C ARG A 238 19.71 13.09 28.17
N LEU A 239 18.98 13.44 27.13
CA LEU A 239 18.90 14.80 26.59
C LEU A 239 17.46 15.37 26.61
N GLY A 240 16.45 14.50 26.76
CA GLY A 240 15.04 14.89 26.83
C GLY A 240 14.38 15.15 25.47
N TRP A 241 13.09 15.52 25.52
CA TRP A 241 12.22 15.56 24.33
C TRP A 241 12.60 16.63 23.30
N ARG A 242 13.23 17.74 23.71
CA ARG A 242 13.63 18.81 22.77
C ARG A 242 14.64 18.32 21.73
N TRP A 243 15.61 17.52 22.18
CA TRP A 243 16.60 16.92 21.31
C TRP A 243 16.00 15.83 20.42
N LEU A 244 15.06 15.05 20.96
CA LEU A 244 14.32 14.07 20.16
C LEU A 244 13.63 14.78 18.98
N VAL A 245 12.82 15.80 19.26
CA VAL A 245 12.11 16.59 18.24
C VAL A 245 13.05 17.22 17.22
N GLY A 246 14.17 17.81 17.67
CA GLY A 246 15.13 18.42 16.75
C GLY A 246 15.83 17.40 15.84
N LEU A 247 16.18 16.23 16.37
CA LEU A 247 16.83 15.16 15.60
C LEU A 247 15.85 14.46 14.66
N SER A 248 14.58 14.32 15.05
CA SER A 248 13.55 13.70 14.22
C SER A 248 13.17 14.54 12.99
N ALA A 249 13.48 15.83 13.00
CA ALA A 249 13.31 16.69 11.82
C ALA A 249 14.40 16.48 10.74
N LEU A 250 15.52 15.81 11.05
CA LEU A 250 16.68 15.67 10.14
C LEU A 250 16.33 15.00 8.79
N PRO A 251 15.53 13.93 8.71
CA PRO A 251 15.14 13.35 7.42
C PRO A 251 14.34 14.32 6.54
N SER A 252 13.48 15.17 7.13
CA SER A 252 12.79 16.24 6.40
C SER A 252 13.77 17.27 5.83
N PHE A 253 14.82 17.62 6.57
CA PHE A 253 15.91 18.47 6.02
C PHE A 253 16.67 17.77 4.89
N GLY A 254 16.89 16.46 5.00
CA GLY A 254 17.50 15.64 3.94
C GLY A 254 16.76 15.76 2.61
N LEU A 255 15.42 15.78 2.62
CA LEU A 255 14.61 15.99 1.42
C LEU A 255 14.91 17.34 0.75
N LEU A 256 15.11 18.40 1.52
CA LEU A 256 15.46 19.73 1.00
C LEU A 256 16.87 19.76 0.41
N VAL A 257 17.83 19.07 1.03
CA VAL A 257 19.20 18.99 0.52
C VAL A 257 19.25 18.28 -0.83
N PHE A 258 18.50 17.18 -0.98
CA PHE A 258 18.45 16.41 -2.22
C PHE A 258 17.41 16.91 -3.24
N TYR A 259 16.64 17.95 -2.91
CA TYR A 259 15.64 18.54 -3.81
C TYR A 259 16.17 18.89 -5.22
N PRO A 260 17.37 19.51 -5.39
CA PRO A 260 17.84 19.89 -6.72
C PRO A 260 17.97 18.71 -7.70
N LEU A 261 18.12 17.49 -7.18
CA LEU A 261 18.22 16.26 -7.95
C LEU A 261 16.86 15.71 -8.42
N THR A 262 15.75 16.24 -7.89
CA THR A 262 14.41 15.76 -8.20
C THR A 262 13.88 16.39 -9.49
N PRO A 263 13.47 15.60 -10.49
CA PRO A 263 12.77 16.13 -11.65
C PRO A 263 11.27 16.34 -11.37
N GLU A 264 10.65 17.17 -12.21
CA GLU A 264 9.20 17.29 -12.26
C GLU A 264 8.60 16.04 -12.93
N SER A 265 7.34 15.76 -12.65
CA SER A 265 6.64 14.65 -13.31
C SER A 265 6.54 14.85 -14.84
N PRO A 266 6.94 13.86 -15.66
CA PRO A 266 6.72 13.87 -17.11
C PRO A 266 5.24 13.95 -17.46
N ARG A 267 4.37 13.25 -16.71
CA ARG A 267 2.91 13.27 -16.92
C ARG A 267 2.33 14.65 -16.68
N TYR A 268 2.72 15.30 -15.58
CA TYR A 268 2.30 16.68 -15.28
C TYR A 268 2.74 17.67 -16.37
N LEU A 269 3.98 17.56 -16.85
CA LEU A 269 4.51 18.43 -17.89
C LEU A 269 3.78 18.27 -19.22
N CYS A 270 3.47 17.04 -19.64
CA CYS A 270 2.65 16.79 -20.83
C CYS A 270 1.25 17.40 -20.69
N LEU A 271 0.59 17.24 -19.54
CA LEU A 271 -0.73 17.84 -19.28
C LEU A 271 -0.72 19.37 -19.32
N LYS A 272 0.40 20.00 -18.95
CA LYS A 272 0.60 21.46 -19.06
C LYS A 272 1.05 21.92 -20.45
N GLY A 273 1.19 21.00 -21.41
CA GLY A 273 1.66 21.30 -22.77
C GLY A 273 3.18 21.52 -22.88
N ARG A 274 3.95 21.30 -21.82
CA ARG A 274 5.42 21.45 -21.78
C ARG A 274 6.13 20.15 -22.20
N LYS A 275 5.88 19.71 -23.43
CA LYS A 275 6.35 18.41 -23.94
C LYS A 275 7.87 18.31 -24.05
N ASP A 276 8.54 19.39 -24.45
CA ASP A 276 10.01 19.41 -24.60
C ASP A 276 10.72 19.13 -23.27
N ASP A 277 10.17 19.65 -22.16
CA ASP A 277 10.72 19.42 -20.83
C ASP A 277 10.43 17.99 -20.36
N ALA A 278 9.24 17.44 -20.68
CA ALA A 278 8.92 16.05 -20.41
C ALA A 278 9.86 15.10 -21.18
N LEU A 279 10.13 15.39 -22.46
CA LEU A 279 11.05 14.62 -23.31
C LEU A 279 12.47 14.63 -22.73
N LYS A 280 13.00 15.80 -22.33
CA LYS A 280 14.32 15.90 -21.68
C LYS A 280 14.43 15.05 -20.43
N ILE A 281 13.37 15.00 -19.62
CA ILE A 281 13.34 14.15 -18.42
C ILE A 281 13.34 12.68 -18.84
N MET A 282 12.50 12.28 -19.80
CA MET A 282 12.46 10.91 -20.31
C MET A 282 13.80 10.47 -20.90
N GLU A 283 14.49 11.33 -21.66
CA GLU A 283 15.85 11.07 -22.17
C GLU A 283 16.86 10.87 -21.05
N ASN A 284 16.78 11.69 -19.99
CA ASN A 284 17.67 11.54 -18.83
C ASN A 284 17.42 10.21 -18.10
N ILE A 285 16.16 9.79 -17.95
CA ILE A 285 15.80 8.48 -17.39
C ILE A 285 16.36 7.37 -18.28
N ALA A 286 16.17 7.45 -19.59
CA ALA A 286 16.66 6.49 -20.57
C ALA A 286 18.20 6.36 -20.51
N LYS A 287 18.92 7.48 -20.48
CA LYS A 287 20.39 7.54 -20.31
C LYS A 287 20.85 6.89 -19.00
N LEU A 288 20.21 7.22 -17.88
CA LEU A 288 20.55 6.66 -16.55
C LEU A 288 20.27 5.16 -16.46
N ASN A 289 19.21 4.70 -17.12
CA ASN A 289 18.83 3.29 -17.18
C ASN A 289 19.53 2.52 -18.30
N LYS A 290 20.36 3.18 -19.12
CA LYS A 290 21.03 2.60 -20.29
C LYS A 290 20.06 1.92 -21.26
N LYS A 291 18.94 2.57 -21.53
CA LYS A 291 17.92 2.12 -22.47
C LYS A 291 17.57 3.22 -23.46
N GLU A 292 16.89 2.85 -24.54
CA GLU A 292 16.43 3.77 -25.57
C GLU A 292 14.93 4.04 -25.42
N LEU A 293 14.51 5.24 -25.83
CA LEU A 293 13.11 5.61 -25.92
C LEU A 293 12.48 5.01 -27.18
N PRO A 294 11.15 4.81 -27.21
CA PRO A 294 10.47 4.37 -28.43
C PRO A 294 10.71 5.38 -29.57
N PRO A 295 10.80 4.93 -30.83
CA PRO A 295 10.83 5.84 -31.97
C PRO A 295 9.51 6.60 -32.04
N GLY A 296 9.56 7.93 -32.19
CA GLY A 296 8.35 8.74 -32.29
C GLY A 296 8.38 10.10 -31.58
N VAL A 297 7.24 10.80 -31.63
CA VAL A 297 7.02 12.05 -30.89
C VAL A 297 6.24 11.75 -29.61
N LEU A 298 6.63 12.38 -28.50
CA LEU A 298 5.89 12.28 -27.26
C LEU A 298 4.54 12.99 -27.40
N LEU A 299 3.44 12.23 -27.32
CA LEU A 299 2.08 12.73 -27.45
C LEU A 299 1.31 12.58 -26.14
N THR A 300 0.33 13.47 -25.96
CA THR A 300 -0.65 13.37 -24.87
C THR A 300 -1.68 12.31 -25.23
N ASP A 301 -2.29 11.64 -24.24
CA ASP A 301 -3.32 10.62 -24.50
C ASP A 301 -4.46 11.13 -25.40
N ARG A 302 -4.83 12.40 -25.24
CA ARG A 302 -5.84 13.06 -26.08
C ARG A 302 -5.42 13.20 -27.55
N GLU A 303 -4.14 13.44 -27.80
CA GLU A 303 -3.60 13.60 -29.16
C GLU A 303 -3.44 12.27 -29.85
N ILE A 304 -3.09 11.21 -29.09
CA ILE A 304 -3.09 9.83 -29.58
C ILE A 304 -4.50 9.40 -29.94
N GLU A 305 -5.50 9.72 -29.11
CA GLU A 305 -6.90 9.42 -29.42
C GLU A 305 -7.38 10.17 -30.67
N LEU A 306 -7.03 11.46 -30.80
CA LEU A 306 -7.30 12.25 -32.01
C LEU A 306 -6.61 11.65 -33.24
N GLN A 307 -5.35 11.24 -33.14
CA GLN A 307 -4.65 10.56 -34.22
C GLN A 307 -5.29 9.22 -34.56
N ARG A 308 -5.67 8.40 -33.56
CA ARG A 308 -6.38 7.12 -33.78
C ARG A 308 -7.74 7.31 -34.46
N GLN A 309 -8.44 8.40 -34.17
CA GLN A 309 -9.70 8.73 -34.83
C GLN A 309 -9.50 9.19 -36.28
N VAL A 310 -8.43 9.94 -36.56
CA VAL A 310 -8.07 10.40 -37.91
C VAL A 310 -7.49 9.25 -38.76
N SER A 311 -6.76 8.31 -38.16
CA SER A 311 -6.12 7.19 -38.85
C SER A 311 -7.05 6.00 -39.14
N LYS A 312 -8.30 6.00 -38.64
CA LYS A 312 -9.28 4.99 -39.06
C LYS A 312 -9.70 5.26 -40.51
N PRO A 313 -9.46 4.34 -41.46
CA PRO A 313 -9.92 4.53 -42.83
C PRO A 313 -11.44 4.60 -42.86
N GLU A 314 -11.99 5.57 -43.60
CA GLU A 314 -13.40 5.78 -43.86
C GLU A 314 -14.04 4.52 -44.49
N ALA A 315 -14.46 3.58 -43.66
CA ALA A 315 -15.31 2.45 -44.06
C ALA A 315 -16.47 2.32 -43.07
N SER A 316 -17.33 3.35 -43.05
CA SER A 316 -18.76 3.31 -42.69
C SER A 316 -19.30 4.74 -42.53
N ALA A 317 -19.34 5.48 -43.64
CA ALA A 317 -20.09 6.73 -43.71
C ALA A 317 -21.59 6.43 -43.91
N THR A 318 -22.26 6.03 -42.83
CA THR A 318 -23.71 6.25 -42.62
C THR A 318 -23.98 6.08 -41.13
N ASP A 319 -23.75 7.14 -40.37
CA ASP A 319 -24.70 7.56 -39.35
C ASP A 319 -24.39 9.01 -38.95
N SER A 320 -25.47 9.74 -38.66
CA SER A 320 -25.54 11.18 -38.41
C SER A 320 -24.43 11.71 -37.48
N PRO A 321 -24.06 13.02 -37.55
CA PRO A 321 -23.08 13.59 -36.64
C PRO A 321 -23.66 13.58 -35.21
N SER A 322 -23.45 12.49 -34.48
CA SER A 322 -23.65 12.48 -33.04
C SER A 322 -22.58 13.40 -32.50
N SER A 323 -22.99 14.58 -32.05
CA SER A 323 -22.15 15.51 -31.31
C SER A 323 -21.45 14.73 -30.20
N ALA A 324 -20.15 14.43 -30.38
CA ALA A 324 -19.33 13.87 -29.34
C ALA A 324 -19.52 14.73 -28.08
N PRO A 325 -19.73 14.13 -26.90
CA PRO A 325 -19.91 14.94 -25.71
C PRO A 325 -18.64 15.75 -25.52
N ARG A 326 -18.80 17.08 -25.49
CA ARG A 326 -17.75 18.04 -25.16
C ARG A 326 -17.40 17.84 -23.69
N TRP A 327 -16.59 16.83 -23.38
CA TRP A 327 -16.00 16.67 -22.06
C TRP A 327 -14.97 17.79 -21.88
N LYS A 328 -15.40 18.86 -21.18
CA LYS A 328 -14.45 19.80 -20.59
C LYS A 328 -13.66 19.03 -19.53
N ASP A 329 -12.46 18.57 -19.88
CA ASP A 329 -11.46 18.03 -18.93
C ASP A 329 -10.85 19.14 -18.07
N SER A 330 -11.68 20.04 -17.56
CA SER A 330 -11.26 21.13 -16.70
C SER A 330 -12.42 21.38 -15.74
N ASP A 331 -12.19 20.97 -14.49
CA ASP A 331 -13.11 21.01 -13.35
C ASP A 331 -14.24 19.96 -13.35
N LEU A 332 -13.87 18.67 -13.38
CA LEU A 332 -14.72 17.64 -12.75
C LEU A 332 -14.71 17.96 -11.25
N GLY A 333 -15.67 18.79 -10.81
CA GLY A 333 -15.71 19.30 -9.46
C GLY A 333 -15.62 18.16 -8.44
N VAL A 334 -14.91 18.38 -7.33
CA VAL A 334 -14.82 17.44 -6.20
C VAL A 334 -16.22 16.92 -5.80
N ILE A 335 -17.24 17.76 -5.96
CA ILE A 335 -18.65 17.42 -5.71
C ILE A 335 -19.19 16.37 -6.69
N GLU A 336 -18.83 16.45 -7.97
CA GLU A 336 -19.29 15.50 -8.98
C GLU A 336 -18.59 14.14 -8.83
N THR A 337 -17.30 14.14 -8.51
CA THR A 337 -16.57 12.90 -8.17
C THR A 337 -17.07 12.27 -6.88
N LEU A 338 -17.41 13.07 -5.86
CA LEU A 338 -18.10 12.60 -4.65
C LEU A 338 -19.47 12.01 -4.98
N ARG A 339 -20.23 12.64 -5.87
CA ARG A 339 -21.53 12.13 -6.33
C ARG A 339 -21.40 10.80 -7.08
N MET A 340 -20.34 10.64 -7.87
CA MET A 340 -20.01 9.38 -8.55
C MET A 340 -19.64 8.28 -7.56
N LEU A 341 -18.85 8.58 -6.53
CA LEU A 341 -18.49 7.64 -5.45
C LEU A 341 -19.73 7.22 -4.64
N LEU A 342 -20.62 8.16 -4.35
CA LEU A 342 -21.89 7.94 -3.65
C LEU A 342 -23.01 7.40 -4.56
N SER A 343 -22.69 7.00 -5.80
CA SER A 343 -23.67 6.37 -6.67
C SER A 343 -24.19 5.06 -6.06
N PRO A 344 -25.45 4.66 -6.30
CA PRO A 344 -26.04 3.45 -5.72
C PRO A 344 -25.28 2.16 -6.06
N ARG A 345 -24.39 2.21 -7.05
CA ARG A 345 -23.51 1.10 -7.45
C ARG A 345 -22.27 0.98 -6.54
N LEU A 346 -21.69 2.10 -6.11
CA LEU A 346 -20.42 2.16 -5.37
C LEU A 346 -20.59 2.53 -3.89
N ILE A 347 -21.75 3.05 -3.48
CA ILE A 347 -21.99 3.57 -2.14
C ILE A 347 -21.74 2.53 -1.04
N ARG A 348 -22.16 1.28 -1.24
CA ARG A 348 -21.94 0.20 -0.27
C ARG A 348 -20.44 -0.06 -0.07
N SER A 349 -19.69 -0.24 -1.16
CA SER A 349 -18.25 -0.46 -1.12
C SER A 349 -17.50 0.74 -0.53
N THR A 350 -17.93 1.96 -0.87
CA THR A 350 -17.32 3.22 -0.41
C THR A 350 -17.48 3.41 1.10
N ILE A 351 -18.70 3.25 1.62
CA ILE A 351 -18.99 3.41 3.05
C ILE A 351 -18.26 2.33 3.87
N LEU A 352 -18.27 1.07 3.42
CA LEU A 352 -17.54 -0.01 4.10
C LEU A 352 -16.03 0.27 4.12
N LEU A 353 -15.47 0.78 3.02
CA LEU A 353 -14.06 1.18 2.96
C LEU A 353 -13.75 2.33 3.92
N TRP A 354 -14.64 3.30 4.07
CA TRP A 354 -14.48 4.40 5.03
C TRP A 354 -14.40 3.89 6.47
N PHE A 355 -15.28 2.96 6.87
CA PHE A 355 -15.20 2.32 8.18
C PHE A 355 -13.91 1.52 8.39
N ILE A 356 -13.44 0.83 7.35
CA ILE A 356 -12.17 0.09 7.40
C ILE A 356 -10.98 1.04 7.59
N PHE A 357 -10.92 2.14 6.83
CA PHE A 357 -9.83 3.12 6.97
C PHE A 357 -9.89 3.85 8.31
N PHE A 358 -11.08 4.25 8.76
CA PHE A 358 -11.29 4.83 10.08
C PHE A 358 -10.80 3.86 11.16
N GLY A 359 -11.27 2.62 11.15
CA GLY A 359 -10.95 1.61 12.17
C GLY A 359 -9.47 1.24 12.19
N ASN A 360 -8.85 1.08 11.02
CA ASN A 360 -7.41 0.83 10.92
C ASN A 360 -6.58 2.00 11.44
N ALA A 361 -6.86 3.23 11.01
CA ALA A 361 -6.09 4.39 11.46
C ALA A 361 -6.29 4.66 12.95
N PHE A 362 -7.53 4.58 13.44
CA PHE A 362 -7.85 4.69 14.87
C PHE A 362 -7.07 3.65 15.70
N SER A 363 -7.07 2.39 15.25
CA SER A 363 -6.42 1.30 16.00
C SER A 363 -4.90 1.31 15.85
N TYR A 364 -4.36 1.66 14.68
CA TYR A 364 -2.92 1.73 14.44
C TYR A 364 -2.28 2.83 15.28
N TYR A 365 -2.74 4.08 15.13
CA TYR A 365 -2.23 5.19 15.93
C TYR A 365 -2.59 5.03 17.41
N GLY A 366 -3.73 4.42 17.71
CA GLY A 366 -4.16 4.17 19.08
C GLY A 366 -3.30 3.16 19.80
N LEU A 367 -2.96 2.04 19.15
CA LEU A 367 -2.03 1.07 19.72
C LEU A 367 -0.64 1.66 19.92
N VAL A 368 -0.18 2.60 19.08
CA VAL A 368 1.06 3.36 19.30
C VAL A 368 1.01 4.17 20.59
N LEU A 369 -0.03 5.00 20.77
CA LEU A 369 -0.18 5.83 21.96
C LEU A 369 -0.39 4.97 23.21
N LEU A 370 -1.26 3.95 23.10
CA LEU A 370 -1.58 2.98 24.15
C LEU A 370 -0.34 2.22 24.62
N THR A 371 0.56 1.84 23.72
CA THR A 371 1.83 1.20 24.10
C THR A 371 2.63 2.10 25.04
N THR A 372 2.68 3.41 24.79
CA THR A 372 3.45 4.32 25.65
C THR A 372 2.74 4.53 26.99
N GLU A 373 1.43 4.72 26.98
CA GLU A 373 0.62 4.91 28.19
C GLU A 373 0.58 3.67 29.10
N LEU A 374 0.44 2.46 28.54
CA LEU A 374 0.44 1.22 29.32
C LEU A 374 1.82 0.85 29.89
N ASN A 375 2.90 1.30 29.26
CA ASN A 375 4.27 1.10 29.75
C ASN A 375 4.72 2.26 30.68
N ARG A 376 3.84 3.21 31.00
CA ARG A 376 4.09 4.23 32.00
C ARG A 376 3.83 3.64 33.39
N LYS A 377 4.76 3.83 34.33
CA LYS A 377 4.68 3.36 35.73
C LYS A 377 3.65 4.11 36.60
N SER A 378 2.59 4.68 36.01
CA SER A 378 1.52 5.36 36.75
C SER A 378 0.40 4.38 37.08
N HIS A 379 0.31 3.93 38.34
CA HIS A 379 -0.76 3.05 38.80
C HIS A 379 -2.01 3.87 39.18
N CYS A 380 -3.16 3.53 38.59
CA CYS A 380 -4.46 3.90 39.12
C CYS A 380 -4.80 2.96 40.29
N ASN A 381 -4.89 3.49 41.51
CA ASN A 381 -5.39 2.71 42.65
C ASN A 381 -6.90 2.46 42.51
N SER A 382 -7.43 1.46 43.24
CA SER A 382 -8.85 1.09 43.24
C SER A 382 -9.83 2.23 43.53
N ASN A 383 -9.34 3.34 44.09
CA ASN A 383 -10.13 4.52 44.45
C ASN A 383 -10.10 5.62 43.35
N GLY A 384 -9.54 5.36 42.17
CA GLY A 384 -9.45 6.33 41.07
C GLY A 384 -8.39 7.42 41.26
N THR A 385 -7.52 7.28 42.26
CA THR A 385 -6.41 8.21 42.53
C THR A 385 -5.10 7.69 41.92
N GLN A 386 -4.40 8.54 41.16
CA GLN A 386 -3.07 8.27 40.61
C GLN A 386 -2.02 8.33 41.73
N SER A 387 -1.24 7.26 41.92
CA SER A 387 -0.05 7.30 42.79
C SER A 387 1.14 7.81 41.98
N ASN A 388 1.52 9.08 42.19
CA ASN A 388 2.70 9.69 41.58
C ASN A 388 3.95 9.44 42.44
N ASP A 389 4.59 8.30 42.29
CA ASP A 389 5.99 8.18 42.72
C ASP A 389 6.87 8.94 41.73
N LYS A 390 7.19 10.19 42.09
CA LYS A 390 8.00 11.13 41.30
C LYS A 390 9.43 10.63 41.01
N SER A 391 9.87 9.54 41.65
CA SER A 391 11.22 9.00 41.54
C SER A 391 11.43 8.03 40.37
N ASP A 392 10.38 7.57 39.68
CA ASP A 392 10.52 6.58 38.61
C ASP A 392 9.47 6.74 37.48
N ALA A 393 9.07 7.99 37.19
CA ALA A 393 8.09 8.35 36.16
C ALA A 393 8.64 8.24 34.71
N GLY A 394 9.50 7.26 34.45
CA GLY A 394 10.08 6.98 33.14
C GLY A 394 9.18 6.02 32.35
N VAL A 395 8.97 6.32 31.07
CA VAL A 395 8.42 5.35 30.12
C VAL A 395 9.46 4.26 29.88
N ASP A 396 9.06 2.98 29.91
CA ASP A 396 9.93 1.87 29.53
C ASP A 396 10.15 1.83 28.01
N TYR A 397 11.00 2.73 27.49
CA TYR A 397 11.29 2.87 26.06
C TYR A 397 11.76 1.56 25.39
N LYS A 398 12.39 0.66 26.17
CA LYS A 398 12.77 -0.68 25.72
C LYS A 398 11.55 -1.51 25.30
N ASN A 399 10.47 -1.50 26.07
CA ASN A 399 9.26 -2.25 25.74
C ASN A 399 8.55 -1.62 24.53
N VAL A 400 8.53 -0.29 24.44
CA VAL A 400 8.02 0.43 23.27
C VAL A 400 8.81 0.05 22.01
N PHE A 401 10.15 -0.02 22.09
CA PHE A 401 11.00 -0.47 20.99
C PHE A 401 10.71 -1.91 20.57
N ILE A 402 10.62 -2.84 21.53
CA ILE A 402 10.30 -4.25 21.25
C ILE A 402 8.95 -4.36 20.54
N THR A 403 7.91 -3.67 21.01
CA THR A 403 6.59 -3.70 20.35
C THR A 403 6.60 -3.06 18.96
N THR A 404 7.45 -2.07 18.71
CA THR A 404 7.55 -1.41 17.40
C THR A 404 8.21 -2.31 16.36
N LEU A 405 9.15 -3.17 16.77
CA LEU A 405 9.73 -4.20 15.89
C LEU A 405 8.69 -5.17 15.32
N ALA A 406 7.50 -5.25 15.93
CA ALA A 406 6.39 -6.08 15.45
C ALA A 406 5.80 -5.59 14.11
N GLU A 407 6.08 -4.35 13.69
CA GLU A 407 5.65 -3.85 12.37
C GLU A 407 6.33 -4.61 11.21
N CYS A 408 7.62 -4.97 11.35
CA CYS A 408 8.36 -5.73 10.35
C CYS A 408 7.71 -7.07 9.99
N PRO A 409 7.46 -7.98 10.97
CA PRO A 409 6.75 -9.22 10.69
C PRO A 409 5.29 -8.96 10.27
N GLY A 410 4.63 -7.89 10.74
CA GLY A 410 3.31 -7.50 10.27
C GLY A 410 3.24 -7.26 8.76
N LEU A 411 4.18 -6.48 8.22
CA LEU A 411 4.31 -6.26 6.78
C LEU A 411 4.58 -7.55 6.02
N LEU A 412 5.55 -8.36 6.47
CA LEU A 412 5.91 -9.61 5.81
C LEU A 412 4.76 -10.63 5.79
N ILE A 413 4.11 -10.83 6.94
CA ILE A 413 2.94 -11.72 7.08
C ILE A 413 1.83 -11.24 6.16
N SER A 414 1.56 -9.93 6.10
CA SER A 414 0.51 -9.40 5.23
C SER A 414 0.79 -9.64 3.74
N ALA A 415 2.03 -9.45 3.29
CA ALA A 415 2.43 -9.72 1.90
C ALA A 415 2.23 -11.21 1.55
N LEU A 416 2.66 -12.12 2.43
CA LEU A 416 2.52 -13.57 2.22
C LEU A 416 1.05 -14.03 2.24
N LEU A 417 0.23 -13.47 3.14
CA LEU A 417 -1.18 -13.82 3.28
C LEU A 417 -2.00 -13.38 2.05
N VAL A 418 -1.77 -12.15 1.57
CA VAL A 418 -2.52 -11.59 0.43
C VAL A 418 -2.41 -12.46 -0.82
N ASP A 419 -1.22 -13.01 -1.08
CA ASP A 419 -0.98 -13.88 -2.24
C ASP A 419 -1.60 -15.27 -2.04
N ARG A 420 -1.53 -15.83 -0.83
CA ARG A 420 -2.05 -17.17 -0.51
C ARG A 420 -3.58 -17.21 -0.48
N ILE A 421 -4.21 -16.45 0.42
CA ILE A 421 -5.62 -16.61 0.78
C ILE A 421 -6.55 -15.49 0.27
N GLY A 422 -6.01 -14.49 -0.43
CA GLY A 422 -6.79 -13.36 -0.96
C GLY A 422 -6.88 -12.18 0.02
N ARG A 423 -7.27 -11.00 -0.47
CA ARG A 423 -7.18 -9.75 0.30
C ARG A 423 -8.23 -9.70 1.40
N LYS A 424 -9.46 -10.08 1.07
CA LYS A 424 -10.62 -10.00 1.98
C LYS A 424 -10.44 -10.91 3.19
N ILE A 425 -10.08 -12.18 2.95
CA ILE A 425 -9.91 -13.18 4.02
C ILE A 425 -8.69 -12.83 4.89
N SER A 426 -7.60 -12.37 4.27
CA SER A 426 -6.40 -11.91 5.00
C SER A 426 -6.72 -10.80 5.99
N MET A 427 -7.45 -9.76 5.54
CA MET A 427 -7.85 -8.65 6.42
C MET A 427 -8.77 -9.10 7.54
N ALA A 428 -9.76 -9.96 7.24
CA ALA A 428 -10.68 -10.47 8.25
C ALA A 428 -9.96 -11.32 9.31
N ALA A 429 -9.04 -12.20 8.89
CA ALA A 429 -8.24 -13.02 9.79
C ALA A 429 -7.35 -12.16 10.70
N LEU A 430 -6.67 -11.16 10.14
CA LEU A 430 -5.80 -10.27 10.92
C LEU A 430 -6.59 -9.41 11.92
N PHE A 431 -7.76 -8.87 11.55
CA PHE A 431 -8.61 -8.17 12.52
C PHE A 431 -9.11 -9.08 13.64
N PHE A 432 -9.52 -10.32 13.32
CA PHE A 432 -9.95 -11.29 14.33
C PHE A 432 -8.83 -11.62 15.31
N ILE A 433 -7.63 -11.91 14.81
CA ILE A 433 -6.45 -12.18 15.65
C ILE A 433 -6.08 -10.95 16.48
N CYS A 434 -6.22 -9.74 15.93
CA CYS A 434 -6.00 -8.49 16.67
C CYS A 434 -6.93 -8.39 17.90
N ILE A 435 -8.22 -8.74 17.76
CA ILE A 435 -9.18 -8.76 18.88
C ILE A 435 -8.71 -9.74 19.97
N VAL A 436 -8.23 -10.93 19.58
CA VAL A 436 -7.73 -11.94 20.52
C VAL A 436 -6.52 -11.43 21.31
N PHE A 437 -5.66 -10.58 20.73
CA PHE A 437 -4.54 -9.97 21.42
C PHE A 437 -4.92 -8.76 22.28
N VAL A 438 -5.89 -7.95 21.85
CA VAL A 438 -6.30 -6.73 22.57
C VAL A 438 -7.25 -7.03 23.73
N LEU A 439 -8.18 -7.99 23.59
CA LEU A 439 -9.20 -8.29 24.60
C LEU A 439 -8.60 -8.67 25.97
N PRO A 440 -7.53 -9.50 26.06
CA PRO A 440 -6.92 -9.84 27.34
C PRO A 440 -6.25 -8.65 28.06
N LEU A 441 -5.92 -7.55 27.35
CA LEU A 441 -5.34 -6.34 27.96
C LEU A 441 -6.33 -5.62 28.89
N VAL A 442 -7.63 -5.91 28.76
CA VAL A 442 -8.69 -5.33 29.62
C VAL A 442 -8.49 -5.70 31.10
N VAL A 443 -7.93 -6.88 31.35
CA VAL A 443 -7.59 -7.32 32.70
C VAL A 443 -6.14 -6.96 32.97
N HIS A 444 -5.85 -6.41 34.16
CA HIS A 444 -4.48 -6.08 34.54
C HIS A 444 -3.60 -7.34 34.52
N ARG A 445 -2.47 -7.29 33.81
CA ARG A 445 -1.50 -8.40 33.66
C ARG A 445 -0.07 -7.92 33.95
N SER A 446 0.84 -8.87 34.07
CA SER A 446 2.27 -8.58 34.22
C SER A 446 2.81 -7.80 33.01
N PRO A 447 3.85 -6.95 33.19
CA PRO A 447 4.39 -6.09 32.12
C PRO A 447 4.89 -6.88 30.90
N LEU A 448 5.43 -8.08 31.13
CA LEU A 448 5.86 -8.99 30.07
C LEU A 448 4.69 -9.46 29.21
N VAL A 449 3.57 -9.82 29.83
CA VAL A 449 2.36 -10.26 29.11
C VAL A 449 1.77 -9.09 28.31
N THR A 450 1.70 -7.90 28.89
CA THR A 450 1.25 -6.68 28.19
C THR A 450 2.09 -6.41 26.94
N THR A 451 3.42 -6.53 27.05
CA THR A 451 4.34 -6.32 25.92
C THR A 451 4.12 -7.35 24.81
N ILE A 452 3.95 -8.64 25.15
CA ILE A 452 3.69 -9.72 24.16
C ILE A 452 2.35 -9.51 23.45
N LEU A 453 1.30 -9.15 24.20
CA LEU A 453 -0.02 -8.90 23.64
C LEU A 453 -0.02 -7.69 22.70
N LEU A 454 0.64 -6.60 23.10
CA LEU A 454 0.81 -5.42 22.24
C LEU A 454 1.65 -5.72 21.00
N PHE A 455 2.70 -6.53 21.12
CA PHE A 455 3.50 -7.00 19.98
C PHE A 455 2.63 -7.74 18.96
N GLY A 456 1.81 -8.71 19.41
CA GLY A 456 0.88 -9.44 18.57
C GLY A 456 -0.20 -8.54 17.94
N ALA A 457 -0.79 -7.62 18.72
CA ALA A 457 -1.77 -6.67 18.22
C ALA A 457 -1.20 -5.75 17.13
N ARG A 458 0.05 -5.27 17.31
CA ARG A 458 0.75 -4.41 16.33
C ARG A 458 1.07 -5.12 15.02
N ILE A 459 1.45 -6.40 15.06
CA ILE A 459 1.61 -7.23 13.86
C ILE A 459 0.33 -7.23 13.04
N CYS A 460 -0.79 -7.53 13.72
CA CYS A 460 -2.08 -7.71 13.06
C CYS A 460 -2.60 -6.41 12.47
N ILE A 461 -2.52 -5.30 13.21
CA ILE A 461 -3.07 -4.02 12.74
C ILE A 461 -2.23 -3.43 11.60
N THR A 462 -0.90 -3.55 11.67
CA THR A 462 0.00 -3.08 10.60
C THR A 462 -0.24 -3.86 9.31
N GLY A 463 -0.39 -5.18 9.43
CA GLY A 463 -0.75 -6.01 8.30
C GLY A 463 -2.11 -5.62 7.72
N THR A 464 -3.13 -5.42 8.56
CA THR A 464 -4.48 -5.06 8.09
C THR A 464 -4.51 -3.71 7.37
N PHE A 465 -3.80 -2.71 7.89
CA PHE A 465 -3.72 -1.40 7.25
C PHE A 465 -2.99 -1.44 5.90
N SER A 466 -1.96 -2.28 5.79
CA SER A 466 -1.22 -2.51 4.55
C SER A 466 -2.11 -3.16 3.48
N VAL A 467 -2.85 -4.22 3.83
CA VAL A 467 -3.79 -4.87 2.89
C VAL A 467 -4.95 -3.94 2.53
N ALA A 468 -5.47 -3.15 3.48
CA ALA A 468 -6.52 -2.16 3.20
C ALA A 468 -6.07 -1.12 2.16
N SER A 469 -4.83 -0.63 2.30
CA SER A 469 -4.23 0.34 1.37
C SER A 469 -3.99 -0.24 -0.02
N LEU A 470 -3.79 -1.56 -0.13
CA LEU A 470 -3.70 -2.27 -1.41
C LEU A 470 -5.07 -2.53 -2.03
N MET A 471 -6.06 -2.94 -1.23
CA MET A 471 -7.43 -3.25 -1.69
C MET A 471 -8.18 -1.98 -2.15
N ALA A 472 -7.98 -0.85 -1.49
CA ALA A 472 -8.71 0.38 -1.79
C ALA A 472 -8.66 0.82 -3.27
N PRO A 473 -7.48 0.92 -3.93
CA PRO A 473 -7.42 1.25 -5.34
C PRO A 473 -7.98 0.13 -6.25
N GLU A 474 -7.93 -1.14 -5.83
CA GLU A 474 -8.50 -2.28 -6.58
C GLU A 474 -10.04 -2.27 -6.56
N LEU A 475 -10.66 -1.67 -5.54
CA LEU A 475 -12.13 -1.64 -5.36
C LEU A 475 -12.84 -0.62 -6.25
N TYR A 476 -12.13 0.42 -6.68
CA TYR A 476 -12.66 1.52 -7.48
C TYR A 476 -12.26 1.41 -8.97
N PRO A 477 -13.15 1.80 -9.90
CA PRO A 477 -12.80 1.88 -11.31
C PRO A 477 -11.75 2.97 -11.52
N THR A 478 -10.94 2.83 -12.59
CA THR A 478 -9.76 3.67 -12.85
C THR A 478 -10.05 5.18 -12.79
N SER A 479 -11.21 5.59 -13.30
CA SER A 479 -11.67 6.99 -13.35
C SER A 479 -11.86 7.67 -11.99
N VAL A 480 -12.26 6.94 -10.95
CA VAL A 480 -12.48 7.49 -9.60
C VAL A 480 -11.55 6.89 -8.54
N ARG A 481 -10.60 6.04 -8.94
CA ARG A 481 -9.70 5.31 -8.05
C ARG A 481 -8.90 6.20 -7.12
N SER A 482 -8.19 7.18 -7.68
CA SER A 482 -7.33 8.09 -6.92
C SER A 482 -8.15 8.88 -5.89
N THR A 483 -9.29 9.42 -6.32
CA THR A 483 -10.22 10.18 -5.48
C THR A 483 -10.85 9.33 -4.38
N GLY A 484 -11.31 8.12 -4.70
CA GLY A 484 -11.91 7.20 -3.73
C GLY A 484 -10.93 6.76 -2.64
N TYR A 485 -9.68 6.44 -3.01
CA TYR A 485 -8.61 6.16 -2.05
C TYR A 485 -8.26 7.40 -1.22
N GLY A 486 -8.16 8.58 -1.84
CA GLY A 486 -7.85 9.84 -1.16
C GLY A 486 -8.87 10.20 -0.08
N ILE A 487 -10.17 10.07 -0.39
CA ILE A 487 -11.25 10.34 0.59
C ILE A 487 -11.24 9.29 1.71
N ALA A 488 -11.07 8.00 1.38
CA ALA A 488 -10.97 6.95 2.39
C ALA A 488 -9.78 7.21 3.34
N ASN A 489 -8.64 7.66 2.81
CA ASN A 489 -7.48 8.04 3.62
C ASN A 489 -7.78 9.27 4.51
N CYS A 490 -8.52 10.27 4.02
CA CYS A 490 -8.97 11.40 4.83
C CYS A 490 -9.85 10.94 6.00
N VAL A 491 -10.79 10.03 5.76
CA VAL A 491 -11.60 9.43 6.83
C VAL A 491 -10.71 8.66 7.82
N GLY A 492 -9.66 7.98 7.34
CA GLY A 492 -8.63 7.40 8.20
C GLY A 492 -7.95 8.43 9.10
N ARG A 493 -7.58 9.61 8.59
CA ARG A 493 -6.98 10.68 9.41
C ARG A 493 -7.95 11.21 10.48
N ILE A 494 -9.26 11.21 10.22
CA ILE A 494 -10.28 11.49 11.25
C ILE A 494 -10.22 10.42 12.36
N GLY A 495 -10.05 9.15 12.02
CA GLY A 495 -9.79 8.07 12.99
C GLY A 495 -8.55 8.34 13.84
N GLY A 496 -7.45 8.78 13.21
CA GLY A 496 -6.24 9.24 13.90
C GLY A 496 -6.48 10.44 14.83
N MET A 497 -7.37 11.37 14.45
CA MET A 497 -7.75 12.52 15.27
C MET A 497 -8.59 12.14 16.51
N VAL A 498 -9.48 11.14 16.38
CA VAL A 498 -10.34 10.69 17.50
C VAL A 498 -9.58 9.77 18.46
N CYS A 499 -8.62 9.02 17.95
CA CYS A 499 -7.83 8.03 18.69
C CYS A 499 -7.18 8.56 20.00
N PRO A 500 -6.48 9.72 20.03
CA PRO A 500 -5.84 10.23 21.24
C PRO A 500 -6.82 10.45 22.40
N PHE A 501 -8.09 10.75 22.13
CA PHE A 501 -9.09 10.86 23.20
C PHE A 501 -9.32 9.52 23.91
N ALA A 502 -9.31 8.41 23.16
CA ALA A 502 -9.41 7.08 23.72
C ALA A 502 -8.09 6.58 24.32
N ALA A 503 -6.97 6.77 23.61
CA ALA A 503 -5.66 6.24 23.98
C ALA A 503 -4.97 7.03 25.11
N VAL A 504 -5.22 8.32 25.23
CA VAL A 504 -4.57 9.19 26.25
C VAL A 504 -5.59 9.56 27.31
N LYS A 505 -6.56 10.43 26.97
CA LYS A 505 -7.50 11.00 27.95
C LYS A 505 -8.26 9.96 28.78
N LEU A 506 -8.84 8.94 28.15
CA LEU A 506 -9.60 7.92 28.89
C LEU A 506 -8.70 7.08 29.82
N MET A 507 -7.48 6.78 29.38
CA MET A 507 -6.51 6.03 30.18
C MET A 507 -6.07 6.81 31.41
N GLU A 508 -5.78 8.10 31.26
CA GLU A 508 -5.38 8.95 32.38
C GLU A 508 -6.51 9.20 33.37
N SER A 509 -7.76 9.19 32.90
CA SER A 509 -8.95 9.32 33.74
C SER A 509 -9.32 8.03 34.49
N CYS A 510 -8.38 7.06 34.56
CA CYS A 510 -8.56 5.72 35.16
C CYS A 510 -9.72 4.90 34.57
N HIS A 511 -10.17 5.22 33.34
CA HIS A 511 -11.17 4.44 32.59
C HIS A 511 -10.49 3.49 31.58
N GLN A 512 -9.38 2.85 31.97
CA GLN A 512 -8.58 1.98 31.09
C GLN A 512 -9.40 0.85 30.46
N ARG A 513 -10.31 0.24 31.23
CA ARG A 513 -11.20 -0.84 30.76
C ARG A 513 -12.09 -0.36 29.61
N GLU A 514 -12.71 0.81 29.76
CA GLU A 514 -13.60 1.38 28.75
C GLU A 514 -12.83 1.79 27.49
N ALA A 515 -11.62 2.35 27.64
CA ALA A 515 -10.75 2.67 26.51
C ALA A 515 -10.44 1.43 25.66
N LEU A 516 -10.02 0.33 26.30
CA LEU A 516 -9.68 -0.91 25.62
C LEU A 516 -10.90 -1.60 24.98
N LEU A 517 -12.07 -1.56 25.64
CA LEU A 517 -13.32 -2.05 25.05
C LEU A 517 -13.74 -1.23 23.83
N LEU A 518 -13.51 0.09 23.85
CA LEU A 518 -13.74 0.95 22.69
C LEU A 518 -12.82 0.59 21.52
N PHE A 519 -11.52 0.31 21.77
CA PHE A 519 -10.61 -0.21 20.75
C PHE A 519 -11.11 -1.53 20.15
N VAL A 520 -11.50 -2.50 20.99
CA VAL A 520 -12.07 -3.77 20.52
C VAL A 520 -13.33 -3.53 19.69
N GLY A 521 -14.23 -2.65 20.14
CA GLY A 521 -15.46 -2.31 19.41
C GLY A 521 -15.18 -1.75 18.01
N VAL A 522 -14.22 -0.83 17.88
CA VAL A 522 -13.83 -0.26 16.58
C VAL A 522 -13.21 -1.33 15.67
N ILE A 523 -12.36 -2.21 16.21
CA ILE A 523 -11.76 -3.33 15.45
C ILE A 523 -12.86 -4.31 14.99
N VAL A 524 -13.85 -4.60 15.83
CA VAL A 524 -15.00 -5.45 15.48
C VAL A 524 -15.82 -4.83 14.35
N VAL A 525 -16.11 -3.53 14.41
CA VAL A 525 -16.79 -2.82 13.30
C VAL A 525 -15.96 -2.89 12.02
N GLY A 526 -14.63 -2.76 12.11
CA GLY A 526 -13.72 -2.96 10.98
C GLY A 526 -13.81 -4.39 10.39
N LEU A 527 -13.80 -5.41 11.25
CA LEU A 527 -13.95 -6.82 10.85
C LEU A 527 -15.29 -7.06 10.12
N PHE A 528 -16.41 -6.62 10.71
CA PHE A 528 -17.71 -6.75 10.07
C PHE A 528 -17.77 -6.00 8.74
N SER A 529 -17.15 -4.82 8.65
CA SER A 529 -17.09 -4.05 7.42
C SER A 529 -16.35 -4.80 6.31
N VAL A 530 -15.23 -5.47 6.63
CA VAL A 530 -14.51 -6.34 5.68
C VAL A 530 -15.36 -7.53 5.23
N LEU A 531 -16.04 -8.19 6.16
CA LEU A 531 -16.88 -9.36 5.84
C LEU A 531 -18.04 -8.99 4.88
N LEU A 532 -18.60 -7.79 5.04
CA LEU A 532 -19.70 -7.27 4.24
C LEU A 532 -19.30 -6.79 2.83
N ILE A 533 -18.00 -6.70 2.53
CA ILE A 533 -17.51 -6.41 1.18
C ILE A 533 -17.93 -7.54 0.23
N PRO A 534 -18.61 -7.24 -0.89
CA PRO A 534 -19.29 -8.24 -1.71
C PRO A 534 -18.36 -9.21 -2.47
N TYR A 535 -17.11 -8.83 -2.77
CA TYR A 535 -16.19 -9.67 -3.54
C TYR A 535 -14.72 -9.43 -3.15
N ASP A 536 -13.87 -10.45 -3.33
CA ASP A 536 -12.41 -10.32 -3.22
C ASP A 536 -11.85 -9.69 -4.51
N THR A 537 -10.79 -8.89 -4.37
CA THR A 537 -10.12 -8.18 -5.47
C THR A 537 -8.99 -9.01 -6.09
N LYS A 538 -8.63 -10.17 -5.51
CA LYS A 538 -7.56 -11.04 -6.03
C LYS A 538 -7.78 -11.41 -7.49
N GLY A 539 -6.83 -11.03 -8.35
CA GLY A 539 -6.72 -11.48 -9.74
C GLY A 539 -7.74 -10.90 -10.71
N ARG A 540 -8.45 -9.82 -10.34
CA ARG A 540 -9.42 -9.16 -11.23
C ARG A 540 -8.78 -8.05 -12.05
N GLU A 541 -9.11 -8.00 -13.33
CA GLU A 541 -8.76 -6.89 -14.20
C GLU A 541 -9.45 -5.59 -13.74
N LEU A 542 -8.73 -4.49 -13.89
CA LEU A 542 -9.16 -3.18 -13.42
C LEU A 542 -10.22 -2.64 -14.39
N THR A 543 -11.46 -2.51 -13.94
CA THR A 543 -12.55 -2.01 -14.80
C THR A 543 -12.36 -0.53 -15.12
N GLU A 544 -12.34 -0.18 -16.41
CA GLU A 544 -12.03 1.18 -16.87
C GLU A 544 -13.16 2.20 -16.63
N SER A 545 -14.42 1.74 -16.51
CA SER A 545 -15.58 2.64 -16.38
C SER A 545 -16.72 2.05 -15.54
N ILE A 546 -17.54 2.92 -14.92
CA ILE A 546 -18.73 2.54 -14.13
C ILE A 546 -19.81 1.86 -15.01
N SER A 547 -19.73 2.04 -16.33
CA SER A 547 -20.61 1.43 -17.34
C SER A 547 -20.28 -0.04 -17.63
N SER A 548 -19.02 -0.46 -17.55
CA SER A 548 -18.63 -1.85 -17.86
C SER A 548 -19.02 -2.86 -16.78
N THR A 549 -19.30 -2.42 -15.55
CA THR A 549 -19.84 -3.28 -14.47
C THR A 549 -21.22 -3.88 -14.81
N LYS A 550 -21.89 -3.35 -15.85
CA LYS A 550 -23.17 -3.89 -16.35
C LYS A 550 -22.99 -5.26 -17.03
N HIS A 551 -21.83 -5.54 -17.62
CA HIS A 551 -21.56 -6.84 -18.26
C HIS A 551 -21.13 -7.94 -17.28
N ASP A 552 -20.46 -7.60 -16.18
CA ASP A 552 -20.05 -8.62 -15.19
C ASP A 552 -21.22 -9.20 -14.39
N LYS A 553 -22.26 -8.42 -14.11
CA LYS A 553 -23.48 -8.95 -13.47
C LYS A 553 -24.26 -9.90 -14.37
N HIS A 554 -24.20 -9.71 -15.70
CA HIS A 554 -24.84 -10.64 -16.64
C HIS A 554 -24.01 -11.90 -16.89
N ARG A 555 -22.68 -11.85 -16.76
CA ARG A 555 -21.81 -13.03 -16.83
C ARG A 555 -21.81 -13.90 -15.57
N GLN A 556 -22.28 -13.37 -14.43
CA GLN A 556 -22.36 -14.10 -13.15
C GLN A 556 -23.75 -14.68 -12.85
N ALA A 557 -24.71 -14.52 -13.76
CA ALA A 557 -26.06 -15.06 -13.64
C ALA A 557 -26.33 -16.24 -14.60
N VAL A 558 -25.27 -16.83 -15.18
CA VAL A 558 -25.31 -18.06 -15.98
C VAL A 558 -24.38 -19.08 -15.36
#